data_AF-A0A2M8NQI1-F1
#
_entry.id   AF-A0A2M8NQI1-F1
#
_cell.length_a   1.000
_cell.length_b   1.000
_cell.length_c   1.000
_cell.angle_alpha   90.00
_cell.angle_beta   90.00
_cell.angle_gamma   90.00
#
_symmetry.space_group_name_H-M   'P 1'
#
loop_
_entity.id
_entity.type
_entity.pdbx_description
1 polymer ?
#
loop_
_entity_poly.entity_id
_entity_poly.type
_entity_poly.pdbx_seq_one_letter_code
_entity_poly.pdbx_strand_id
1 'polypeptide(L)'
;MLKLLFNALRLFGILTVITGILYPLSITLVGQLVFPTQANGSLIKRDDRIIGSSLIGQSTTDPRYFWSRPSAVNYMLGSSTEHLGASGATNYSPINSTLAEMAKAREQAFREAHNLTHDVAVPLEMLFASASGLDPHISPEAARLQIDRVA
;
A
#
# COMPACT_ATOMS: atom_id res chain seq x y z
N MET A 1 -8.63 -49.76 11.71
CA MET A 1 -9.16 -48.38 11.58
C MET A 1 -8.73 -47.47 12.72
N LEU A 2 -9.00 -47.80 14.00
CA LEU A 2 -8.72 -46.90 15.13
C LEU A 2 -7.24 -46.47 15.27
N LYS A 3 -6.28 -47.40 15.08
CA LYS A 3 -4.83 -47.08 15.07
C LYS A 3 -4.44 -46.06 14.00
N LEU A 4 -5.06 -46.14 12.82
CA LEU A 4 -4.79 -45.22 11.71
C LEU A 4 -5.30 -43.81 12.04
N LEU A 5 -6.51 -43.72 12.64
CA LEU A 5 -7.09 -42.47 13.09
C LEU A 5 -6.22 -41.79 14.17
N PHE A 6 -5.75 -42.54 15.17
CA PHE A 6 -4.86 -42.01 16.20
C PHE A 6 -3.53 -41.51 15.63
N ASN A 7 -2.92 -42.25 14.69
CA ASN A 7 -1.69 -41.80 14.03
C ASN A 7 -1.90 -40.52 13.22
N ALA A 8 -3.03 -40.41 12.50
CA ALA A 8 -3.38 -39.22 11.74
C ALA A 8 -3.60 -38.00 12.65
N LEU A 9 -4.36 -38.14 13.74
CA LEU A 9 -4.58 -37.07 14.71
C LEU A 9 -3.27 -36.63 15.38
N ARG A 10 -2.39 -37.58 15.71
CA ARG A 10 -1.09 -37.28 16.29
C ARG A 10 -0.22 -36.47 15.32
N LEU A 11 -0.14 -36.89 14.06
CA LEU A 11 0.62 -36.17 13.04
C LEU A 11 0.04 -34.77 12.79
N PHE A 12 -1.28 -34.65 12.69
CA PHE A 12 -1.97 -33.37 12.57
C PHE A 12 -1.65 -32.43 13.73
N GLY A 13 -1.72 -32.93 14.97
CA GLY A 13 -1.38 -32.16 16.17
C GLY A 13 0.08 -31.71 16.20
N ILE A 14 1.01 -32.62 15.88
CA ILE A 14 2.44 -32.31 15.80
C ILE A 14 2.69 -31.21 14.75
N LEU A 15 2.17 -31.37 13.54
CA LEU A 15 2.35 -30.38 12.48
C LEU A 15 1.71 -29.05 12.84
N THR A 16 0.54 -29.04 13.47
CA THR A 16 -0.12 -27.82 13.95
C THR A 16 0.73 -27.08 14.97
N VAL A 17 1.34 -27.79 15.93
CA VAL A 17 2.24 -27.16 16.91
C VAL A 17 3.50 -26.63 16.24
N ILE A 18 4.08 -27.38 15.31
CA ILE A 18 5.29 -26.95 14.61
C ILE A 18 5.02 -25.71 13.74
N THR A 19 4.01 -25.75 12.88
CA THR A 19 3.76 -24.69 11.88
C THR A 19 2.95 -23.52 12.44
N GLY A 20 2.09 -23.76 13.43
CA GLY A 20 1.21 -22.75 14.02
C GLY A 20 1.77 -22.10 15.29
N ILE A 21 2.76 -22.70 15.95
CA ILE A 21 3.33 -22.17 17.20
C ILE A 21 4.84 -22.00 17.08
N LEU A 22 5.59 -23.10 16.91
CA LEU A 22 7.05 -23.05 16.97
C LEU A 22 7.62 -22.18 15.85
N TYR A 23 7.13 -22.34 14.63
CA TYR A 23 7.58 -21.57 13.48
C TYR A 23 7.29 -20.05 13.62
N PRO A 24 6.04 -19.58 13.84
CA PRO A 24 5.78 -18.14 13.94
C PRO A 24 6.47 -17.49 15.14
N LEU A 25 6.59 -18.18 16.28
CA LEU A 25 7.34 -17.65 17.43
C LEU A 25 8.84 -17.51 17.12
N SER A 26 9.42 -18.51 16.45
CA SER A 26 10.85 -18.46 16.06
C SER A 26 11.12 -17.31 15.10
N ILE A 27 10.27 -17.14 14.07
CA ILE A 27 10.38 -16.03 13.12
C ILE A 27 10.17 -14.67 13.81
N THR A 28 9.19 -14.57 14.72
CA THR A 28 8.93 -13.35 15.49
C THR A 28 10.12 -12.99 16.37
N LEU A 29 10.69 -13.96 17.10
CA LEU A 29 11.85 -13.75 17.95
C LEU A 29 13.05 -13.23 17.13
N VAL A 30 13.36 -13.90 16.03
CA VAL A 30 14.45 -13.48 15.14
C VAL A 30 14.18 -12.09 14.56
N GLY A 31 12.95 -11.84 14.09
CA GLY A 31 12.54 -10.55 13.53
C GLY A 31 12.69 -9.41 14.53
N GLN A 32 12.24 -9.60 15.77
CA GLN A 32 12.34 -8.59 16.82
C GLN A 32 13.78 -8.36 17.29
N LEU A 33 14.62 -9.41 17.32
CA LEU A 33 16.01 -9.28 17.75
C LEU A 33 16.92 -8.65 16.69
N VAL A 34 16.73 -9.01 15.40
CA VAL A 34 17.63 -8.60 14.31
C VAL A 34 17.09 -7.38 13.54
N PHE A 35 15.77 -7.29 13.37
CA PHE A 35 15.12 -6.26 12.54
C PHE A 35 13.92 -5.61 13.25
N PRO A 36 14.08 -5.05 14.46
CA PRO A 36 12.96 -4.54 15.26
C PRO A 36 12.18 -3.45 14.52
N THR A 37 12.82 -2.55 13.78
CA THR A 37 12.12 -1.48 13.07
C THR A 37 11.19 -2.03 11.99
N GLN A 38 11.66 -2.99 11.18
CA GLN A 38 10.89 -3.59 10.09
C GLN A 38 9.82 -4.55 10.62
N ALA A 39 10.14 -5.36 11.63
CA ALA A 39 9.20 -6.29 12.26
C ALA A 39 8.02 -5.56 12.92
N ASN A 40 8.23 -4.32 13.37
CA ASN A 40 7.20 -3.45 13.92
C ASN A 40 6.57 -2.50 12.88
N GLY A 41 6.78 -2.74 11.58
CA GLY A 41 6.05 -2.06 10.49
C GLY A 41 6.72 -0.80 9.93
N SER A 42 8.00 -0.56 10.22
CA SER A 42 8.78 0.58 9.71
C SER A 42 8.09 1.93 9.95
N LEU A 43 7.57 2.11 11.17
CA LEU A 43 6.79 3.28 11.56
C LEU A 43 7.65 4.56 11.60
N ILE A 44 7.08 5.65 11.11
CA ILE A 44 7.67 7.00 11.18
C ILE A 44 7.01 7.74 12.34
N LYS A 45 7.85 8.29 13.22
CA LYS A 45 7.42 9.06 14.39
C LYS A 45 7.89 10.51 14.29
N ARG A 46 7.05 11.44 14.75
CA ARG A 46 7.37 12.85 14.97
C ARG A 46 6.78 13.26 16.31
N ASP A 47 7.59 13.83 17.20
CA ASP A 47 7.19 14.25 18.54
C ASP A 47 6.47 13.13 19.33
N ASP A 48 7.08 11.93 19.35
CA ASP A 48 6.54 10.68 19.93
C ASP A 48 5.18 10.20 19.38
N ARG A 49 4.62 10.88 18.37
CA ARG A 49 3.41 10.46 17.67
C ARG A 49 3.76 9.69 16.41
N ILE A 50 3.11 8.54 16.22
CA ILE A 50 3.18 7.81 14.95
C ILE A 50 2.43 8.61 13.89
N ILE A 51 3.13 8.98 12.82
CA ILE A 51 2.57 9.75 11.70
C ILE A 51 2.40 8.90 10.43
N GLY A 52 2.94 7.68 10.40
CA GLY A 52 2.80 6.77 9.26
C GLY A 52 3.79 5.62 9.29
N SER A 53 3.93 4.95 8.15
CA SER A 53 4.96 3.94 7.87
C SER A 53 5.67 4.30 6.57
N SER A 54 6.96 3.98 6.46
CA SER A 54 7.69 4.16 5.20
C SER A 54 7.17 3.27 4.06
N LEU A 55 6.30 2.31 4.37
CA LEU A 55 5.76 1.32 3.42
C LEU A 55 4.32 1.61 2.98
N ILE A 56 3.69 2.66 3.51
CA ILE A 56 2.26 2.94 3.28
C ILE A 56 2.09 4.38 2.81
N GLY A 57 1.51 4.54 1.62
CA GLY A 57 1.10 5.85 1.10
C GLY A 57 -0.07 6.45 1.89
N GLN A 58 -0.21 7.76 1.86
CA GLN A 58 -1.33 8.48 2.50
C GLN A 58 -2.00 9.38 1.47
N SER A 59 -3.33 9.46 1.52
CA SER A 59 -4.05 10.48 0.75
C SER A 59 -3.86 11.84 1.40
N THR A 60 -3.67 12.87 0.58
CA THR A 60 -3.65 14.25 1.02
C THR A 60 -4.28 15.13 -0.03
N THR A 61 -5.06 16.11 0.42
CA THR A 61 -5.61 17.18 -0.41
C THR A 61 -4.81 18.48 -0.28
N ASP A 62 -3.76 18.49 0.54
CA ASP A 62 -2.93 19.66 0.77
C ASP A 62 -1.99 19.90 -0.42
N PRO A 63 -2.08 21.07 -1.08
CA PRO A 63 -1.31 21.37 -2.28
C PRO A 63 0.20 21.48 -2.05
N ARG A 64 0.67 21.47 -0.79
CA ARG A 64 2.11 21.49 -0.46
C ARG A 64 2.77 20.12 -0.56
N TYR A 65 2.02 19.05 -0.75
CA TYR A 65 2.59 17.71 -0.87
C TYR A 65 2.54 17.20 -2.31
N PHE A 66 3.44 16.28 -2.61
CA PHE A 66 3.39 15.48 -3.82
C PHE A 66 2.12 14.63 -3.84
N TRP A 67 1.47 14.59 -4.98
CA TRP A 67 0.39 13.66 -5.26
C TRP A 67 1.01 12.28 -5.46
N SER A 68 0.49 11.32 -4.70
CA SER A 68 0.80 9.91 -4.88
C SER A 68 0.06 9.34 -6.08
N ARG A 69 0.38 8.09 -6.43
CA ARG A 69 -0.43 7.31 -7.36
C ARG A 69 -1.89 7.26 -6.88
N PRO A 70 -2.88 7.23 -7.78
CA PRO A 70 -4.27 7.02 -7.41
C PRO A 70 -4.45 5.72 -6.63
N SER A 71 -5.46 5.69 -5.77
CA SER A 71 -5.83 4.49 -5.01
C SER A 71 -7.24 4.04 -5.27
N ALA A 72 -7.43 2.73 -5.20
CA ALA A 72 -8.74 2.07 -5.23
C ALA A 72 -9.38 1.96 -3.84
N VAL A 73 -8.61 2.22 -2.79
CA VAL A 73 -9.06 2.12 -1.39
C VAL A 73 -8.94 3.48 -0.74
N ASN A 74 -9.75 3.71 0.31
CA ASN A 74 -9.52 4.87 1.15
C ASN A 74 -8.29 4.55 2.01
N TYR A 75 -7.14 5.16 1.68
CA TYR A 75 -5.92 5.10 2.48
C TYR A 75 -6.28 5.29 3.95
N MET A 76 -5.70 4.51 4.87
CA MET A 76 -6.08 4.48 6.29
C MET A 76 -6.19 5.90 6.90
N LEU A 77 -7.40 6.44 6.96
CA LEU A 77 -7.68 7.73 7.57
C LEU A 77 -8.06 7.48 9.04
N GLY A 78 -7.06 7.16 9.86
CA GLY A 78 -7.19 7.26 11.32
C GLY A 78 -6.90 5.98 12.13
N SER A 79 -7.10 6.10 13.44
CA SER A 79 -6.81 5.10 14.47
C SER A 79 -8.05 4.33 14.94
N SER A 80 -9.20 4.49 14.27
CA SER A 80 -10.44 3.78 14.64
C SER A 80 -10.59 2.48 13.84
N THR A 81 -11.10 1.45 14.51
CA THR A 81 -11.40 0.12 13.94
C THR A 81 -12.49 0.14 12.87
N GLU A 82 -13.10 1.29 12.61
CA GLU A 82 -14.18 1.49 11.65
C GLU A 82 -13.65 1.83 10.25
N HIS A 83 -12.35 2.17 10.16
CA HIS A 83 -11.62 2.44 8.92
C HIS A 83 -10.47 1.43 8.75
N LEU A 84 -10.74 0.14 9.00
CA LEU A 84 -9.76 -0.92 8.70
C LEU A 84 -9.40 -0.84 7.21
N GLY A 85 -8.18 -0.38 6.94
CA GLY A 85 -7.67 -0.16 5.60
C GLY A 85 -7.79 -1.45 4.79
N ALA A 86 -8.61 -1.40 3.74
CA ALA A 86 -8.57 -2.44 2.74
C ALA A 86 -7.29 -2.27 1.92
N SER A 87 -6.62 -3.38 1.59
CA SER A 87 -5.67 -3.43 0.48
C SER A 87 -6.44 -3.94 -0.73
N GLY A 88 -6.31 -3.29 -1.88
CA GLY A 88 -7.01 -3.70 -3.09
C GLY A 88 -6.77 -2.81 -4.30
N ALA A 89 -7.05 -3.37 -5.46
CA ALA A 89 -6.98 -2.71 -6.76
C ALA A 89 -8.38 -2.32 -7.26
N THR A 90 -8.42 -1.51 -8.32
CA THR A 90 -9.68 -1.20 -9.02
C THR A 90 -10.25 -2.40 -9.78
N ASN A 91 -9.41 -3.38 -10.15
CA ASN A 91 -9.78 -4.60 -10.87
C ASN A 91 -10.55 -4.38 -12.18
N TYR A 92 -10.40 -3.22 -12.83
CA TYR A 92 -10.97 -2.98 -14.15
C TYR A 92 -10.15 -3.65 -15.27
N SER A 93 -10.85 -4.23 -16.25
CA SER A 93 -10.24 -4.73 -17.48
C SER A 93 -9.72 -3.57 -18.37
N PRO A 94 -8.67 -3.77 -19.18
CA PRO A 94 -8.16 -2.74 -20.10
C PRO A 94 -9.18 -2.19 -21.11
N ILE A 95 -10.23 -2.95 -21.43
CA ILE A 95 -11.31 -2.52 -22.34
C ILE A 95 -12.52 -1.91 -21.62
N ASN A 96 -12.45 -1.74 -20.29
CA ASN A 96 -13.52 -1.16 -19.51
C ASN A 96 -13.59 0.36 -19.74
N SER A 97 -14.75 0.89 -20.12
CA SER A 97 -14.92 2.32 -20.41
C SER A 97 -14.69 3.20 -19.18
N THR A 98 -15.08 2.77 -17.98
CA THR A 98 -14.85 3.49 -16.73
C THR A 98 -13.36 3.68 -16.45
N LEU A 99 -12.52 2.69 -16.76
CA LEU A 99 -11.06 2.83 -16.63
C LEU A 99 -10.51 3.91 -17.57
N ALA A 100 -10.96 3.90 -18.83
CA ALA A 100 -10.55 4.89 -19.82
C ALA A 100 -11.00 6.31 -19.44
N GLU A 101 -12.23 6.46 -18.95
CA GLU A 101 -12.77 7.73 -18.46
C GLU A 101 -11.98 8.24 -17.24
N MET A 102 -11.71 7.38 -16.25
CA MET A 102 -10.91 7.74 -15.08
C MET A 102 -9.49 8.17 -15.45
N ALA A 103 -8.83 7.43 -16.36
CA ALA A 103 -7.47 7.77 -16.78
C ALA A 103 -7.43 9.13 -17.47
N LYS A 104 -8.38 9.41 -18.38
CA LYS A 104 -8.50 10.70 -19.06
C LYS A 104 -8.79 11.84 -18.09
N ALA A 105 -9.71 11.65 -17.15
CA ALA A 105 -10.04 12.65 -16.14
C ALA A 105 -8.84 12.98 -15.24
N ARG A 106 -8.09 11.95 -14.83
CA ARG A 106 -6.87 12.13 -14.02
C ARG A 106 -5.75 12.80 -14.79
N GLU A 107 -5.57 12.45 -16.06
CA GLU A 107 -4.59 13.12 -16.92
C GLU A 107 -4.89 14.62 -17.03
N GLN A 108 -6.15 14.97 -17.30
CA GLN A 108 -6.58 16.36 -17.38
C GLN A 108 -6.34 17.09 -16.05
N ALA A 109 -6.80 16.52 -14.93
CA ALA A 109 -6.62 17.11 -13.61
C ALA A 109 -5.15 17.29 -13.24
N PHE A 110 -4.29 16.32 -13.59
CA PHE A 110 -2.85 16.42 -13.35
C PHE A 110 -2.23 17.54 -14.18
N ARG A 111 -2.55 17.63 -15.48
CA ARG A 111 -2.04 18.71 -16.33
C ARG A 111 -2.45 20.09 -15.82
N GLU A 112 -3.73 20.25 -15.46
CA GLU A 112 -4.27 21.52 -14.94
C GLU A 112 -3.62 21.92 -13.61
N ALA A 113 -3.48 20.98 -12.66
CA ALA A 113 -2.87 21.26 -11.36
C ALA A 113 -1.38 21.61 -11.45
N HIS A 114 -0.70 21.18 -12.51
CA HIS A 114 0.74 21.31 -12.69
C HIS A 114 1.15 22.23 -13.85
N ASN A 115 0.21 22.96 -14.45
CA ASN A 115 0.43 23.85 -15.60
C ASN A 115 1.21 23.18 -16.76
N LEU A 116 0.96 21.90 -17.00
CA LEU A 116 1.69 21.14 -18.03
C LEU A 116 1.12 21.39 -19.42
N THR A 117 2.00 21.65 -20.37
CA THR A 117 1.65 21.74 -21.79
C THR A 117 1.33 20.37 -22.39
N HIS A 118 0.63 20.34 -23.52
CA HIS A 118 0.16 19.09 -24.15
C HIS A 118 1.29 18.19 -24.68
N ASP A 119 2.46 18.74 -24.95
CA ASP A 119 3.65 18.01 -25.41
C ASP A 119 4.36 17.24 -24.30
N VAL A 120 4.12 17.60 -23.02
CA VAL A 120 4.65 16.86 -21.89
C VAL A 120 3.82 15.59 -21.67
N ALA A 121 4.46 14.43 -21.69
CA ALA A 121 3.80 13.17 -21.37
C ALA A 121 3.54 13.08 -19.85
N VAL A 122 2.30 12.78 -19.45
CA VAL A 122 2.00 12.51 -18.04
C VAL A 122 2.37 11.05 -17.73
N PRO A 123 3.17 10.76 -16.69
CA PRO A 123 3.53 9.41 -16.32
C PRO A 123 2.31 8.55 -15.98
N LEU A 124 2.25 7.34 -16.55
CA LEU A 124 1.11 6.41 -16.41
C LEU A 124 0.71 6.13 -14.96
N GLU A 125 1.67 6.18 -14.04
CA GLU A 125 1.43 6.00 -12.61
C GLU A 125 0.55 7.08 -11.96
N MET A 126 0.44 8.26 -12.57
CA MET A 126 -0.49 9.32 -12.13
C MET A 126 -1.91 9.11 -12.66
N LEU A 127 -2.07 8.28 -13.71
CA LEU A 127 -3.36 7.99 -14.34
C LEU A 127 -3.99 6.72 -13.75
N PHE A 128 -3.17 5.70 -13.52
CA PHE A 128 -3.63 4.37 -13.12
C PHE A 128 -3.35 4.08 -11.64
N ALA A 129 -4.36 3.53 -10.97
CA ALA A 129 -4.27 3.18 -9.56
C ALA A 129 -3.30 2.01 -9.32
N SER A 130 -2.69 1.98 -8.13
CA SER A 130 -1.84 0.86 -7.71
C SER A 130 -2.65 -0.40 -7.40
N ALA A 131 -1.99 -1.57 -7.46
CA ALA A 131 -2.64 -2.85 -7.21
C ALA A 131 -2.93 -3.11 -5.72
N SER A 132 -2.09 -2.61 -4.81
CA SER A 132 -2.34 -2.68 -3.37
C SER A 132 -3.30 -1.59 -2.89
N GLY A 133 -3.38 -0.47 -3.62
CA GLY A 133 -4.08 0.73 -3.16
C GLY A 133 -3.33 1.47 -2.03
N LEU A 134 -2.14 1.02 -1.65
CA LEU A 134 -1.35 1.57 -0.54
C LEU A 134 0.05 2.02 -0.95
N ASP A 135 0.32 2.11 -2.26
CA ASP A 135 1.66 2.40 -2.80
C ASP A 135 2.20 3.76 -2.32
N PRO A 136 3.34 3.80 -1.60
CA PRO A 136 3.98 5.05 -1.19
C PRO A 136 4.90 5.65 -2.26
N HIS A 137 5.10 4.96 -3.39
CA HIS A 137 6.11 5.34 -4.37
C HIS A 137 5.53 6.01 -5.62
N ILE A 138 6.31 6.95 -6.15
CA ILE A 138 6.19 7.52 -7.49
C ILE A 138 7.58 7.55 -8.12
N SER A 139 7.66 7.49 -9.43
CA SER A 139 8.91 7.66 -10.16
C SER A 139 9.51 9.06 -9.95
N PRO A 140 10.84 9.21 -10.04
CA PRO A 140 11.48 10.51 -10.03
C PRO A 140 10.99 11.45 -11.15
N GLU A 141 10.55 10.91 -12.29
CA GLU A 141 9.97 11.70 -13.39
C GLU A 141 8.65 12.33 -12.99
N ALA A 142 7.71 11.55 -12.44
CA ALA A 142 6.46 12.09 -11.94
C ALA A 142 6.71 13.11 -10.83
N ALA A 143 7.63 12.84 -9.90
CA ALA A 143 7.97 13.79 -8.84
C ALA A 143 8.47 15.13 -9.42
N ARG A 144 9.32 15.10 -10.46
CA ARG A 144 9.84 16.33 -11.10
C ARG A 144 8.75 17.20 -11.69
N LEU A 145 7.75 16.61 -12.33
CA LEU A 145 6.61 17.34 -12.89
C LEU A 145 5.74 18.03 -11.82
N GLN A 146 5.92 17.68 -10.55
CA GLN A 146 5.18 18.28 -9.45
C GLN A 146 5.95 19.36 -8.69
N ILE A 147 7.25 19.55 -8.97
CA ILE A 147 8.13 20.45 -8.20
C ILE A 147 7.57 21.87 -8.16
N ASP A 148 7.19 22.43 -9.31
CA ASP A 148 6.73 23.82 -9.39
C ASP A 148 5.42 24.09 -8.63
N ARG A 149 4.58 23.05 -8.44
CA ARG A 149 3.37 23.16 -7.61
C ARG A 149 3.71 23.16 -6.11
N VAL A 150 4.75 22.43 -5.73
CA VAL A 150 5.10 22.15 -4.32
C VAL A 150 6.06 23.20 -3.74
N ALA A 151 6.94 23.79 -4.56
CA ALA A 151 7.99 24.72 -4.17
C ALA A 151 7.52 26.17 -3.97
#